data_AF-A0A2P5CPI8-F1
#
_entry.id   AF-A0A2P5CPI8-F1
#
_cell.length_a   1.000
_cell.length_b   1.000
_cell.length_c   1.000
_cell.angle_alpha   90.00
_cell.angle_beta   90.00
_cell.angle_gamma   90.00
#
_symmetry.space_group_name_H-M   'P 1'
#
loop_
_entity.id
_entity.type
_entity.pdbx_description
1 polymer ?
#
loop_
_entity_poly.entity_id
_entity_poly.type
_entity_poly.pdbx_seq_one_letter_code
_entity_poly.pdbx_strand_id
1 'polypeptide(L)'
;MSTPASGPPPVYPLHRITALMRHLQRCLWLNDLRRNHPDPRYRHSIASLQGHIDLIPRYIQRHRLLPSVIRSRPPHHQQEEQLLHHHQQYNEAFRIHRRHLRELFTTLHEYLRPVGRCVFIEEHLARYQGCVEILYSYTNLL
;
A
#
# COMPACT_ATOMS: atom_id res chain seq x y z
N MET A 1 -18.97 23.90 28.79
CA MET A 1 -18.37 24.14 27.45
C MET A 1 -16.86 23.99 27.57
N SER A 2 -16.23 23.00 26.91
CA SER A 2 -14.78 22.98 26.58
C SER A 2 -14.43 21.78 25.68
N THR A 3 -13.89 22.12 24.51
CA THR A 3 -13.11 21.36 23.50
C THR A 3 -13.64 20.01 22.99
N PRO A 4 -14.16 19.92 21.74
CA PRO A 4 -14.23 18.63 21.06
C PRO A 4 -12.80 18.14 20.84
N ALA A 5 -12.57 16.88 21.18
CA ALA A 5 -11.28 16.22 21.01
C ALA A 5 -10.82 16.37 19.56
N SER A 6 -9.73 17.10 19.35
CA SER A 6 -8.95 17.06 18.11
C SER A 6 -8.33 15.68 18.00
N GLY A 7 -9.15 14.68 17.65
CA GLY A 7 -8.69 13.35 17.33
C GLY A 7 -7.64 13.44 16.21
N PRO A 8 -6.65 12.54 16.18
CA PRO A 8 -5.71 12.49 15.07
C PRO A 8 -6.49 12.41 13.74
N PRO A 9 -6.01 13.07 12.67
CA PRO A 9 -6.69 13.01 11.38
C PRO A 9 -6.89 11.55 10.97
N PRO A 10 -8.03 11.20 10.34
CA PRO A 10 -8.30 9.83 9.94
C PRO A 10 -7.16 9.32 9.05
N VAL A 11 -6.45 8.30 9.53
CA VAL A 11 -5.38 7.68 8.73
C VAL A 11 -6.05 6.78 7.71
N TYR A 12 -6.29 7.32 6.52
CA TYR A 12 -6.92 6.59 5.43
C TYR A 12 -6.11 5.34 5.06
N PRO A 13 -6.75 4.16 4.90
CA PRO A 13 -6.07 2.94 4.48
C PRO A 13 -5.17 3.18 3.28
N LEU A 14 -5.67 3.83 2.21
CA LEU A 14 -4.89 4.08 1.00
C LEU A 14 -3.61 4.92 1.22
N HIS A 15 -3.55 5.73 2.28
CA HIS A 15 -2.35 6.50 2.64
C HIS A 15 -1.25 5.60 3.21
N ARG A 16 -1.62 4.73 4.17
CA ARG A 16 -0.71 3.67 4.66
C ARG A 16 -0.29 2.79 3.50
N ILE A 17 -1.23 2.56 2.58
CA ILE A 17 -1.01 1.74 1.41
C ILE A 17 0.10 2.29 0.53
N THR A 18 -0.04 3.56 0.14
CA THR A 18 0.91 4.25 -0.71
C THR A 18 2.28 4.42 -0.04
N ALA A 19 2.31 4.69 1.28
CA ALA A 19 3.55 4.81 2.03
C ALA A 19 4.33 3.49 2.06
N LEU A 20 3.65 2.37 2.29
CA LEU A 20 4.25 1.05 2.23
C LEU A 20 4.74 0.73 0.81
N MET A 21 3.91 1.03 -0.19
CA MET A 21 4.24 1.12 -1.62
C MET A 21 5.67 1.59 -1.86
N ARG A 22 5.85 2.85 -1.48
CA ARG A 22 7.10 3.60 -1.66
C ARG A 22 8.25 3.05 -0.82
N HIS A 23 7.97 2.52 0.36
CA HIS A 23 8.99 1.88 1.18
C HIS A 23 9.53 0.64 0.46
N LEU A 24 8.65 -0.26 0.02
CA LEU A 24 9.02 -1.49 -0.68
C LEU A 24 9.76 -1.23 -2.00
N GLN A 25 9.37 -0.19 -2.75
CA GLN A 25 10.08 0.25 -3.95
C GLN A 25 11.54 0.64 -3.68
N ARG A 26 11.82 1.20 -2.49
CA ARG A 26 13.17 1.60 -2.08
C ARG A 26 13.96 0.43 -1.50
N CYS A 27 13.27 -0.60 -1.01
CA CYS A 27 13.89 -1.77 -0.45
C CYS A 27 14.44 -2.65 -1.60
N LEU A 28 15.77 -2.63 -1.75
CA LEU A 28 16.46 -3.30 -2.86
C LEU A 28 16.41 -4.84 -2.80
N TRP A 29 15.84 -5.44 -1.75
CA TRP A 29 15.81 -6.89 -1.57
C TRP A 29 15.09 -7.63 -2.71
N LEU A 30 14.01 -7.07 -3.27
CA LEU A 30 13.34 -7.70 -4.42
C LEU A 30 14.24 -7.76 -5.65
N ASN A 31 15.08 -6.73 -5.85
CA ASN A 31 16.07 -6.73 -6.93
C ASN A 31 17.17 -7.75 -6.68
N ASP A 32 17.64 -7.85 -5.44
CA ASP A 32 18.64 -8.82 -5.03
C ASP A 32 18.13 -10.27 -5.18
N LEU A 33 16.95 -10.56 -4.66
CA LEU A 33 16.25 -11.83 -4.84
C LEU A 33 16.10 -12.18 -6.32
N ARG A 34 15.62 -11.24 -7.14
CA ARG A 34 15.41 -11.51 -8.56
C ARG A 34 16.71 -11.87 -9.29
N ARG A 35 17.83 -11.25 -8.90
CA ARG A 35 19.13 -11.49 -9.55
C ARG A 35 19.77 -12.81 -9.11
N ASN A 36 19.66 -13.13 -7.83
CA ASN A 36 20.41 -14.23 -7.23
C ASN A 36 19.64 -15.54 -7.14
N HIS A 37 18.31 -15.53 -7.29
CA HIS A 37 17.51 -16.75 -7.17
C HIS A 37 17.82 -17.73 -8.32
N PRO A 38 18.10 -19.02 -8.01
CA PRO A 38 18.50 -20.01 -9.02
C PRO A 38 17.35 -20.37 -9.97
N ASP A 39 16.13 -20.48 -9.45
CA ASP A 39 14.97 -20.88 -10.26
C ASP A 39 14.33 -19.68 -11.02
N PRO A 40 14.25 -19.74 -12.36
CA PRO A 40 13.65 -18.70 -13.20
C PRO A 40 12.17 -18.43 -12.93
N ARG A 41 11.40 -19.41 -12.44
CA ARG A 41 9.97 -19.23 -12.13
C ARG A 41 9.79 -18.24 -10.98
N TYR A 42 10.60 -18.36 -9.94
CA TYR A 42 10.58 -17.43 -8.83
C TYR A 42 11.10 -16.05 -9.23
N ARG A 43 12.14 -15.98 -10.08
CA ARG A 43 12.58 -14.69 -10.66
C ARG A 43 11.45 -13.99 -11.41
N HIS A 44 10.64 -14.74 -12.17
CA HIS A 44 9.46 -14.21 -12.83
C HIS A 44 8.39 -13.75 -11.82
N SER A 45 8.06 -14.55 -10.79
CA SER A 45 7.12 -14.15 -9.74
C SER A 45 7.58 -12.89 -8.99
N ILE A 46 8.87 -12.76 -8.70
CA ILE A 46 9.46 -11.56 -8.07
C ILE A 46 9.34 -10.35 -8.99
N ALA A 47 9.62 -10.51 -10.29
CA ALA A 47 9.45 -9.42 -11.26
C ALA A 47 7.99 -8.96 -11.37
N SER A 48 7.05 -9.90 -11.40
CA SER A 48 5.61 -9.60 -11.40
C SER A 48 5.16 -8.92 -10.11
N LEU A 49 5.67 -9.35 -8.95
CA LEU A 49 5.44 -8.71 -7.66
C LEU A 49 5.94 -7.26 -7.65
N GLN A 50 7.17 -7.01 -8.15
CA GLN A 50 7.71 -5.66 -8.30
C GLN A 50 6.83 -4.78 -9.20
N GLY A 51 6.37 -5.32 -10.33
CA GLY A 51 5.45 -4.61 -11.22
C GLY A 51 4.15 -4.17 -10.55
N HIS A 52 3.59 -5.02 -9.68
CA HIS A 52 2.37 -4.69 -8.92
C HIS A 52 2.62 -3.69 -7.79
N ILE A 53 3.75 -3.79 -7.10
CA ILE A 53 4.21 -2.80 -6.11
C ILE A 53 4.33 -1.42 -6.75
N ASP A 54 4.77 -1.34 -8.01
CA ASP A 54 4.84 -0.10 -8.78
C ASP A 54 3.48 0.39 -9.29
N LEU A 55 2.60 -0.53 -9.66
CA LEU A 55 1.30 -0.22 -10.25
C LEU A 55 0.33 0.40 -9.23
N ILE A 56 0.30 -0.11 -7.99
CA ILE A 56 -0.67 0.32 -6.97
C ILE A 56 -0.56 1.82 -6.64
N PRO A 57 0.62 2.39 -6.34
CA PRO A 57 0.76 3.83 -6.10
C PRO A 57 0.37 4.68 -7.32
N ARG A 58 0.70 4.21 -8.53
CA ARG A 58 0.35 4.89 -9.79
C ARG A 58 -1.16 4.92 -10.01
N TYR A 59 -1.84 3.80 -9.73
CA TYR A 59 -3.30 3.72 -9.82
C TYR A 59 -3.96 4.67 -8.83
N ILE A 60 -3.54 4.64 -7.56
CA ILE A 60 -4.04 5.53 -6.50
C ILE A 60 -3.87 7.01 -6.89
N GLN A 61 -2.70 7.37 -7.43
CA GLN A 61 -2.41 8.72 -7.88
C GLN A 61 -3.25 9.12 -9.11
N ARG A 62 -3.34 8.25 -10.12
CA ARG A 62 -4.10 8.49 -11.36
C ARG A 62 -5.56 8.77 -11.09
N HIS A 63 -6.16 8.04 -10.14
CA HIS A 63 -7.57 8.16 -9.79
C HIS A 63 -7.82 9.11 -8.61
N ARG A 64 -6.80 9.84 -8.13
CA ARG A 64 -6.90 10.81 -7.03
C ARG A 64 -7.60 10.23 -5.79
N LEU A 65 -7.27 8.97 -5.45
CA LEU A 65 -7.93 8.26 -4.33
C LEU A 65 -7.44 8.69 -2.96
N LEU A 66 -6.46 9.61 -2.90
CA LEU A 66 -6.02 10.26 -1.68
C LEU A 66 -6.44 11.72 -1.72
N PRO A 67 -6.99 12.26 -0.62
CA PRO A 67 -7.28 13.68 -0.54
C PRO A 67 -5.98 14.48 -0.74
N SER A 68 -6.07 15.56 -1.51
CA SER A 68 -4.95 16.49 -1.65
C SER A 68 -4.70 17.13 -0.30
N VAL A 69 -3.47 17.01 0.24
CA VAL A 69 -3.13 17.57 1.54
C VAL A 69 -3.41 19.08 1.51
N ILE A 70 -4.40 19.54 2.27
CA ILE A 70 -4.69 20.97 2.43
C ILE A 70 -3.49 21.58 3.16
N ARG A 71 -2.69 22.39 2.47
CA ARG A 71 -1.51 23.07 3.04
C ARG A 71 -1.84 24.35 3.80
N SER A 72 -3.07 24.85 3.66
CA SER A 72 -3.54 26.10 4.27
C SER A 72 -4.42 25.79 5.48
N ARG A 73 -4.02 26.30 6.66
CA ARG A 73 -4.81 26.17 7.90
C ARG A 73 -6.08 27.02 7.77
N PRO A 74 -7.29 26.43 7.62
CA PRO A 74 -8.53 27.18 7.65
C PRO A 74 -8.88 27.51 9.11
N PRO A 75 -9.71 28.53 9.38
CA PRO A 75 -10.30 28.74 10.70
C PRO A 75 -11.08 27.49 11.16
N HIS A 76 -11.12 27.27 12.48
CA HIS A 76 -11.52 26.00 13.13
C HIS A 76 -12.87 25.42 12.65
N HIS A 77 -13.89 26.25 12.40
CA HIS A 77 -15.19 25.79 11.87
C HIS A 77 -15.14 25.39 10.39
N GLN A 78 -14.39 26.12 9.56
CA GLN A 78 -14.20 25.75 8.16
C GLN A 78 -13.35 24.46 8.02
N GLN A 79 -12.55 24.16 9.04
CA GLN A 79 -11.71 22.96 9.07
C GLN A 79 -12.54 21.69 9.25
N GLU A 80 -13.59 21.72 10.09
CA GLU A 80 -14.50 20.57 10.30
C GLU A 80 -15.34 20.27 9.04
N GLU A 81 -15.91 21.29 8.42
CA GLU A 81 -16.67 21.13 7.16
C GLU A 81 -15.78 20.64 6.01
N GLN A 82 -14.56 21.17 5.89
CA GLN A 82 -13.60 20.70 4.89
C GLN A 82 -13.20 19.24 5.15
N LEU A 83 -12.96 18.85 6.40
CA LEU A 83 -12.64 17.45 6.75
C LEU A 83 -13.79 16.50 6.40
N LEU A 84 -15.03 16.87 6.72
CA LEU A 84 -16.23 16.11 6.35
C LEU A 84 -16.34 15.93 4.84
N HIS A 85 -16.17 17.02 4.08
CA HIS A 85 -16.21 17.00 2.63
C HIS A 85 -15.09 16.11 2.04
N HIS A 86 -13.86 16.21 2.55
CA HIS A 86 -12.76 15.33 2.13
C HIS A 86 -12.99 13.87 2.47
N HIS A 87 -13.61 13.58 3.61
CA HIS A 87 -13.96 12.22 4.00
C HIS A 87 -15.04 11.62 3.07
N GLN A 88 -16.06 12.41 2.71
CA GLN A 88 -17.08 11.99 1.74
C GLN A 88 -16.48 11.71 0.36
N GLN A 89 -15.65 12.62 -0.15
CA GLN A 89 -14.93 12.44 -1.42
C GLN A 89 -14.05 11.19 -1.41
N TYR A 90 -13.32 10.95 -0.32
CA TYR A 90 -12.52 9.73 -0.16
C TYR A 90 -13.39 8.48 -0.19
N ASN A 91 -14.49 8.45 0.57
CA ASN A 91 -15.36 7.27 0.65
C ASN A 91 -16.04 6.98 -0.69
N GLU A 92 -16.45 8.00 -1.43
CA GLU A 92 -17.05 7.84 -2.75
C GLU A 92 -16.03 7.31 -3.76
N ALA A 93 -14.85 7.92 -3.84
CA ALA A 93 -13.77 7.46 -4.70
C ALA A 93 -13.36 6.01 -4.34
N PHE A 94 -13.23 5.72 -3.05
CA PHE A 94 -12.94 4.38 -2.57
C PHE A 94 -14.04 3.39 -2.98
N ARG A 95 -15.32 3.75 -2.83
CA ARG A 95 -16.46 2.91 -3.22
C ARG A 95 -16.43 2.58 -4.71
N ILE A 96 -16.18 3.56 -5.56
CA ILE A 96 -16.10 3.39 -7.02
C ILE A 96 -14.96 2.45 -7.40
N HIS A 97 -13.79 2.63 -6.79
CA HIS A 97 -12.58 1.89 -7.15
C HIS A 97 -12.35 0.61 -6.34
N ARG A 98 -13.24 0.28 -5.40
CA ARG A 98 -13.09 -0.84 -4.45
C ARG A 98 -12.84 -2.17 -5.16
N ARG A 99 -13.61 -2.48 -6.21
CA ARG A 99 -13.45 -3.73 -6.96
C ARG A 99 -12.06 -3.87 -7.56
N HIS A 100 -11.61 -2.84 -8.27
CA HIS A 100 -10.32 -2.87 -8.95
C HIS A 100 -9.15 -2.85 -7.96
N LEU A 101 -9.28 -2.08 -6.86
CA LEU A 101 -8.32 -2.14 -5.77
C LEU A 101 -8.22 -3.55 -5.20
N ARG A 102 -9.36 -4.20 -4.92
CA ARG A 102 -9.39 -5.60 -4.45
C ARG A 102 -8.71 -6.54 -5.44
N GLU A 103 -8.97 -6.41 -6.74
CA GLU A 103 -8.29 -7.21 -7.78
C GLU A 103 -6.77 -7.00 -7.73
N LEU A 104 -6.29 -5.75 -7.68
CA LEU A 104 -4.86 -5.43 -7.57
C LEU A 104 -4.20 -6.06 -6.34
N PHE A 105 -4.85 -6.01 -5.17
CA PHE A 105 -4.31 -6.59 -3.94
C PHE A 105 -4.37 -8.12 -3.92
N THR A 106 -5.43 -8.72 -4.47
CA THR A 106 -5.52 -10.17 -4.67
C THR A 106 -4.38 -10.66 -5.56
N THR A 107 -4.17 -10.01 -6.71
CA THR A 107 -3.07 -10.36 -7.61
C THR A 107 -1.70 -10.16 -6.97
N LEU A 108 -1.52 -9.07 -6.20
CA LEU A 108 -0.29 -8.87 -5.42
C LEU A 108 -0.05 -10.04 -4.44
N HIS A 109 -1.10 -10.51 -3.77
CA HIS A 109 -1.03 -11.64 -2.85
C HIS A 109 -0.69 -12.96 -3.53
N GLU A 110 -1.24 -13.21 -4.72
CA GLU A 110 -0.93 -14.39 -5.54
C GLU A 110 0.56 -14.45 -5.89
N TYR A 111 1.18 -13.31 -6.24
CA TYR A 111 2.63 -13.24 -6.48
C TYR A 111 3.46 -13.27 -5.21
N LEU A 112 2.90 -12.85 -4.06
CA LEU A 112 3.59 -12.90 -2.77
C LEU A 112 3.70 -14.34 -2.25
N ARG A 113 2.69 -15.18 -2.47
CA ARG A 113 2.64 -16.57 -1.98
C ARG A 113 3.88 -17.41 -2.35
N PRO A 114 4.33 -17.48 -3.62
CA PRO A 114 5.55 -18.21 -3.98
C PRO A 114 6.80 -17.58 -3.36
N VAL A 115 6.88 -16.25 -3.29
CA VAL A 115 8.03 -15.55 -2.69
C VAL A 115 8.14 -15.85 -1.19
N GLY A 116 7.02 -15.84 -0.48
CA GLY A 116 6.99 -16.22 0.94
C GLY A 116 7.51 -17.64 1.14
N ARG A 117 7.01 -18.61 0.37
CA ARG A 117 7.49 -20.00 0.45
C ARG A 117 9.01 -20.11 0.27
N CYS A 118 9.60 -19.36 -0.68
CA CYS A 118 11.06 -19.34 -0.83
C CYS A 118 11.79 -18.74 0.35
N VAL A 119 11.33 -17.57 0.83
CA VAL A 119 11.97 -16.86 1.94
C VAL A 119 11.94 -17.67 3.24
N PHE A 120 10.89 -18.45 3.47
CA PHE A 120 10.78 -19.32 4.65
C PHE A 120 11.57 -20.63 4.54
N ILE A 121 11.95 -21.05 3.33
CA ILE A 121 12.70 -22.31 3.10
C ILE A 121 14.21 -22.06 2.96
N GLU A 122 14.63 -20.90 2.45
CA GLU A 122 16.03 -20.62 2.13
C GLU A 122 16.71 -19.69 3.16
N GLU A 123 17.74 -20.20 3.86
CA GLU A 123 18.48 -19.46 4.91
C GLU A 123 19.05 -18.12 4.43
N HIS A 124 19.52 -18.05 3.19
CA HIS A 124 20.10 -16.83 2.62
C HIS A 124 19.04 -15.75 2.31
N LEU A 125 17.76 -16.14 2.30
CA LEU A 125 16.62 -15.27 2.08
C LEU A 125 15.88 -14.91 3.37
N ALA A 126 16.13 -15.61 4.47
CA ALA A 126 15.52 -15.35 5.78
C ALA A 126 15.71 -13.89 6.26
N ARG A 127 16.82 -13.23 5.89
CA ARG A 127 17.04 -11.79 6.16
C ARG A 127 15.97 -10.87 5.56
N TYR A 128 15.17 -11.34 4.60
CA TYR A 128 14.09 -10.61 3.94
C TYR A 128 12.71 -10.92 4.54
N GLN A 129 12.63 -11.78 5.56
CA GLN A 129 11.39 -12.21 6.19
C GLN A 129 10.52 -11.03 6.64
N GLY A 130 11.08 -10.04 7.34
CA GLY A 130 10.32 -8.88 7.80
C GLY A 130 9.69 -8.06 6.66
N CYS A 131 10.34 -7.99 5.48
CA CYS A 131 9.76 -7.32 4.32
C CYS A 131 8.58 -8.10 3.73
N VAL A 132 8.68 -9.42 3.71
CA VAL A 132 7.61 -10.32 3.26
C VAL A 132 6.43 -10.29 4.23
N GLU A 133 6.68 -10.29 5.53
CA GLU A 133 5.64 -10.18 6.56
C GLU A 133 4.86 -8.87 6.44
N ILE A 134 5.57 -7.75 6.27
CA ILE A 134 4.95 -6.44 6.05
C ILE A 134 4.04 -6.45 4.80
N LEU A 135 4.50 -7.06 3.71
CA LEU A 135 3.71 -7.26 2.49
C LEU A 135 2.46 -8.12 2.75
N TYR A 136 2.61 -9.21 3.50
CA TYR A 136 1.56 -10.20 3.74
C TYR A 136 0.46 -9.65 4.66
N SER A 137 0.85 -9.08 5.81
CA SER A 137 -0.08 -8.44 6.76
C SER A 137 -0.98 -7.43 6.05
N TYR A 138 -0.45 -6.78 5.03
CA TYR A 138 -1.13 -5.72 4.34
C TYR A 138 -2.07 -6.19 3.23
N THR A 139 -1.69 -7.21 2.45
CA THR A 139 -2.58 -7.78 1.42
C THR A 139 -3.87 -8.35 2.03
N ASN A 140 -3.89 -8.61 3.34
CA ASN A 140 -5.05 -9.09 4.08
C ASN A 140 -5.92 -7.97 4.72
N LEU A 141 -5.59 -6.69 4.54
CA LEU A 141 -6.30 -5.56 5.19
C LEU A 141 -7.54 -5.04 4.45
N LEU A 142 -7.96 -5.67 3.34
CA LEU A 142 -9.14 -5.27 2.55
C LEU A 142 -10.16 -6.39 2.41
#